data_AF-A0A1G1C942-F1
#
_entry.id   AF-A0A1G1C942-F1
#
_cell.length_a   1.000
_cell.length_b   1.000
_cell.length_c   1.000
_cell.angle_alpha   90.00
_cell.angle_beta   90.00
_cell.angle_gamma   90.00
#
_symmetry.space_group_name_H-M   'P 1'
#
loop_
_entity.id
_entity.type
_entity.pdbx_description
1 polymer ?
#
loop_
_entity_poly.entity_id
_entity_poly.type
_entity_poly.pdbx_seq_one_letter_code
_entity_poly.pdbx_strand_id
1 'polypeptide(L)' 'MTRNVTLRMDEELLTKLRHHAVDERMSLSAWVVAVLQQTAEAREQRTAARQRALRRLGRGFRLGGKPLSREQSHAR' A
#
# COMPACT_ATOMS: atom_id res chain seq x y z
N MET A 1 -12.29 -18.44 -7.36
CA MET A 1 -13.41 -18.84 -6.49
C MET A 1 -13.81 -17.66 -5.64
N THR A 2 -15.07 -17.26 -5.67
CA THR A 2 -15.64 -16.24 -4.77
C THR A 2 -16.14 -16.89 -3.47
N ARG A 3 -15.98 -16.21 -2.34
CA ARG A 3 -16.46 -16.64 -1.01
C ARG A 3 -17.24 -15.49 -0.37
N ASN A 4 -18.33 -15.83 0.32
CA ASN A 4 -19.17 -14.84 1.00
C ASN A 4 -18.68 -14.62 2.44
N VAL A 5 -18.77 -13.38 2.91
CA VAL A 5 -18.44 -12.98 4.29
C VAL A 5 -19.61 -12.15 4.82
N THR A 6 -20.09 -12.51 6.02
CA THR A 6 -21.12 -11.74 6.73
C THR A 6 -20.44 -10.85 7.77
N LEU A 7 -20.73 -9.55 7.74
CA LEU A 7 -20.17 -8.56 8.66
C LEU A 7 -21.29 -7.98 9.54
N ARG A 8 -21.02 -7.83 10.83
CA ARG A 8 -21.87 -7.05 11.74
C ARG A 8 -21.27 -5.66 11.88
N MET A 9 -22.10 -4.64 11.74
CA MET A 9 -21.73 -3.23 11.90
C MET A 9 -22.89 -2.47 12.51
N ASP A 10 -22.61 -1.33 13.11
CA ASP A 10 -23.62 -0.42 13.60
C ASP A 10 -24.37 0.26 12.44
N GLU A 11 -25.61 0.69 12.69
CA GLU A 11 -26.48 1.26 11.66
C GLU A 11 -25.96 2.62 11.14
N GLU A 12 -25.29 3.38 12.01
CA GLU A 12 -24.71 4.68 11.63
C GLU A 12 -23.60 4.49 10.60
N LEU A 13 -22.70 3.55 10.83
CA LEU A 13 -21.65 3.17 9.90
C LEU A 13 -22.26 2.64 8.60
N LEU A 14 -23.24 1.73 8.66
CA LEU A 14 -23.88 1.19 7.47
C LEU A 14 -24.50 2.29 6.60
N THR A 15 -25.11 3.30 7.22
CA THR A 15 -25.69 4.45 6.53
C THR A 15 -24.61 5.29 5.82
N LYS A 16 -23.52 5.61 6.52
CA LYS A 16 -22.38 6.34 5.93
C LYS A 16 -21.77 5.59 4.75
N LEU A 17 -21.57 4.27 4.89
CA LEU A 17 -21.01 3.45 3.82
C LEU A 17 -21.92 3.40 2.59
N ARG A 18 -23.25 3.37 2.76
CA ARG A 18 -24.19 3.44 1.62
C ARG A 18 -24.06 4.77 0.88
N HIS A 19 -23.94 5.89 1.60
CA HIS A 19 -23.76 7.20 0.97
C HIS A 19 -22.47 7.24 0.14
N HIS A 20 -21.35 6.80 0.72
CA HIS A 20 -20.07 6.73 0.00
C HIS A 20 -20.13 5.82 -1.23
N ALA A 21 -20.82 4.68 -1.15
CA ALA A 21 -21.00 3.81 -2.30
C ALA A 21 -21.81 4.49 -3.42
N VAL A 22 -22.85 5.27 -3.07
CA VAL A 22 -23.64 6.04 -4.04
C VAL A 22 -22.80 7.14 -4.68
N ASP A 23 -21.99 7.87 -3.91
CA ASP A 23 -21.10 8.93 -4.42
C ASP A 23 -20.13 8.38 -5.48
N GLU A 24 -19.63 7.16 -5.27
CA GLU A 24 -18.74 6.43 -6.19
C GLU A 24 -19.49 5.69 -7.32
N ARG A 25 -20.83 5.79 -7.38
CA ARG A 25 -21.70 5.06 -8.33
C ARG A 25 -21.55 3.54 -8.28
N MET A 26 -21.34 3.00 -7.08
CA MET A 26 -21.17 1.58 -6.81
C MET A 26 -22.28 1.03 -5.92
N SER A 27 -22.48 -0.30 -5.96
CA SER A 27 -23.22 -0.96 -4.89
C SER A 27 -22.39 -0.98 -3.60
N LEU A 28 -23.04 -1.04 -2.44
CA LEU A 28 -22.35 -1.12 -1.15
C LEU A 28 -21.36 -2.29 -1.11
N SER A 29 -21.75 -3.47 -1.59
CA SER A 29 -20.88 -4.64 -1.61
C SER A 29 -19.67 -4.46 -2.52
N ALA A 30 -19.85 -3.87 -3.71
CA ALA A 30 -18.75 -3.59 -4.62
C ALA A 30 -17.80 -2.54 -4.04
N TRP A 31 -18.33 -1.50 -3.40
CA TRP A 31 -17.54 -0.47 -2.73
C TRP A 31 -16.71 -1.06 -1.57
N VAL A 32 -17.33 -1.88 -0.72
CA VAL A 32 -16.63 -2.56 0.39
C VAL A 32 -15.51 -3.46 -0.13
N VAL A 33 -15.75 -4.23 -1.20
CA VAL A 33 -14.72 -5.07 -1.82
C VAL A 33 -13.58 -4.20 -2.36
N ALA A 34 -13.87 -3.07 -3.02
CA ALA A 34 -12.84 -2.17 -3.54
C ALA A 34 -11.96 -1.57 -2.43
N VAL A 35 -12.55 -1.18 -1.30
CA VAL A 35 -11.80 -0.68 -0.13
C VAL A 35 -10.91 -1.78 0.48
N LEU A 36 -11.43 -3.00 0.61
CA LEU A 36 -10.66 -4.13 1.11
C LEU A 36 -9.50 -4.49 0.16
N GLN A 37 -9.75 -4.44 -1.15
CA GLN A 37 -8.77 -4.65 -2.19
C GLN A 37 -7.63 -3.63 -2.08
N GLN A 38 -7.95 -2.33 -2.03
CA GLN A 38 -6.94 -1.28 -1.87
C GLN A 38 -6.14 -1.44 -0.58
N THR A 39 -6.79 -1.82 0.52
CA THR A 39 -6.12 -2.02 1.82
C THR A 39 -5.16 -3.21 1.77
N ALA A 40 -5.55 -4.31 1.12
CA ALA A 40 -4.71 -5.48 0.93
C ALA A 40 -3.51 -5.16 0.02
N GLU A 41 -3.76 -4.50 -1.12
CA GLU A 41 -2.73 -4.11 -2.08
C GLU A 41 -1.75 -3.10 -1.48
N ALA A 42 -2.21 -2.10 -0.74
CA ALA A 42 -1.33 -1.15 -0.06
C ALA A 42 -0.38 -1.85 0.91
N ARG A 43 -0.85 -2.88 1.61
CA ARG A 43 -0.03 -3.68 2.53
C ARG A 43 0.99 -4.54 1.77
N GLU A 44 0.59 -5.15 0.67
CA GLU A 44 1.50 -5.92 -0.20
C GLU A 44 2.56 -5.03 -0.85
N GLN A 45 2.16 -3.89 -1.41
CA GLN A 45 3.06 -2.92 -2.02
C GLN A 45 4.07 -2.38 -1.01
N ARG A 46 3.64 -2.06 0.22
CA ARG A 46 4.54 -1.65 1.31
C ARG A 46 5.53 -2.75 1.66
N THR A 47 5.07 -4.00 1.76
CA THR A 47 5.92 -5.15 2.08
C THR A 47 6.94 -5.40 0.97
N ALA A 48 6.51 -5.36 -0.29
CA ALA A 48 7.37 -5.51 -1.45
C ALA A 48 8.40 -4.37 -1.56
N ALA A 49 7.98 -3.12 -1.31
CA ALA A 49 8.87 -1.96 -1.28
C ALA A 49 9.93 -2.11 -0.18
N ARG A 50 9.55 -2.54 1.02
CA ARG A 50 10.48 -2.82 2.12
C ARG A 50 11.49 -3.91 1.75
N GLN A 51 11.03 -5.03 1.18
CA GLN A 51 11.93 -6.10 0.73
C GLN A 51 12.89 -5.65 -0.38
N ARG A 52 12.42 -4.81 -1.32
CA ARG A 52 13.28 -4.21 -2.34
C ARG A 52 14.34 -3.28 -1.72
N ALA A 53 13.95 -2.45 -0.76
CA ALA A 53 14.87 -1.55 -0.06
C ALA A 53 15.94 -2.33 0.73
N LEU A 54 15.54 -3.36 1.48
CA LEU A 54 16.47 -4.22 2.22
C LEU A 54 17.44 -4.95 1.29
N ARG A 55 16.96 -5.49 0.15
CA ARG A 55 17.84 -6.09 -0.86
C ARG A 55 18.82 -5.08 -1.46
N ARG A 56 18.37 -3.85 -1.72
CA ARG A 56 19.24 -2.77 -2.21
C ARG A 56 20.32 -2.40 -1.18
N LEU A 57 19.97 -2.30 0.10
CA LEU A 57 20.92 -2.03 1.18
C LEU A 57 21.95 -3.15 1.31
N GLY A 58 21.51 -4.42 1.32
CA GLY A 58 22.41 -5.57 1.46
C GLY A 58 23.35 -5.77 0.26
N ARG A 59 22.89 -5.45 -0.96
CA ARG A 59 23.73 -5.54 -2.17
C ARG A 59 24.64 -4.32 -2.35
N GLY A 60 24.23 -3.16 -1.83
CA GLY A 60 24.83 -1.87 -2.18
C GLY A 60 24.58 -1.47 -3.64
N PHE A 61 25.06 -0.28 -4.02
CA PHE A 61 25.02 0.18 -5.40
C PHE A 61 26.42 0.09 -6.03
N ARG A 62 26.51 -0.49 -7.23
CA ARG A 62 27.70 -0.33 -8.09
C ARG A 62 27.52 0.93 -8.91
N LEU A 63 27.93 2.06 -8.34
CA LEU A 63 27.84 3.38 -8.99
C LEU A 63 28.99 3.64 -9.96
N GLY A 64 29.98 2.73 -10.03
CA GLY A 64 31.23 2.98 -10.74
C GLY A 64 32.10 4.02 -10.02
N GLY A 65 33.34 4.17 -10.45
CA GLY A 65 34.30 5.10 -9.83
C GLY A 65 34.98 4.57 -8.56
N LYS A 66 35.91 5.35 -8.02
CA LYS A 66 36.58 5.05 -6.75
C LYS A 66 35.72 5.56 -5.58
N PRO A 67 35.62 4.83 -4.46
CA PRO A 67 34.94 5.31 -3.27
C PRO A 67 35.54 6.65 -2.83
N LEU A 68 34.70 7.66 -2.63
CA LEU A 68 35.13 8.95 -2.10
C LEU A 68 35.39 8.82 -0.59
N SER A 69 36.42 9.50 -0.11
CA SER A 69 36.56 9.71 1.33
C SER A 69 35.45 10.65 1.84
N ARG A 70 35.23 10.64 3.16
CA ARG A 70 34.27 11.55 3.80
C ARG A 70 34.58 13.01 3.48
N GLU A 71 35.85 13.39 3.51
CA GLU A 71 36.33 14.74 3.21
C GLU A 71 36.09 15.12 1.73
N GLN A 72 36.36 14.19 0.80
CA GLN A 72 36.09 14.39 -0.62
C GLN A 72 34.60 14.51 -0.94
N SER A 73 33.75 13.88 -0.14
CA SER A 73 32.29 13.97 -0.28
C SER A 73 31.73 15.29 0.26
N HIS A 74 32.32 15.82 1.34
CA HIS A 74 31.91 17.09 1.96
C HIS A 74 32.33 18.32 1.14
N ALA A 75 33.41 18.22 0.38
CA ALA A 75 33.97 19.33 -0.40
C ALA A 75 33.30 19.56 -1.77
N ARG A 76 32.23 18.82 -2.11
CA ARG A 76 31.41 19.00 -3.32
C ARG A 76 30.07 19.61 -2.97
#